data_AF-A0A093YLX9-F1
#
_entry.id   AF-A0A093YLX9-F1
#
_cell.length_a   1.000
_cell.length_b   1.000
_cell.length_c   1.000
_cell.angle_alpha   90.00
_cell.angle_beta   90.00
_cell.angle_gamma   90.00
#
_symmetry.space_group_name_H-M   'P 1'
#
loop_
_entity.id
_entity.type
_entity.pdbx_description
1 polymer ?
#
loop_
_entity_poly.entity_id
_entity_poly.type
_entity_poly.pdbx_seq_one_letter_code
_entity_poly.pdbx_strand_id
1 'polypeptide(L)'
;MDMKVHLNDVRAAVPLFTRDLSYINQALIRPIVAYINSRKTFIPINCRIVKKAHEFDGSWTIYDCGLMEDLSAETYDAFAKDVTDSQARMRRFKKVGIWSISLALQALFMTMSGSVA
;
A
#
# COMPACT_ATOMS: atom_id res chain seq x y z
N MET A 1 -7.31 16.69 12.32
CA MET A 1 -7.68 15.49 13.08
C MET A 1 -6.78 14.37 12.61
N ASP A 2 -6.16 13.64 13.54
CA ASP A 2 -5.32 12.47 13.20
C ASP A 2 -6.13 11.20 13.47
N MET A 3 -6.32 10.39 12.44
CA MET A 3 -7.05 9.13 12.53
C MET A 3 -6.11 7.96 12.25
N LYS A 4 -6.18 6.95 13.12
CA LYS A 4 -5.47 5.68 12.95
C LYS A 4 -6.50 4.57 12.81
N VAL A 5 -6.52 3.93 11.65
CA VAL A 5 -7.41 2.81 11.35
C VAL A 5 -6.57 1.55 11.26
N HIS A 6 -6.94 0.53 12.04
CA HIS A 6 -6.30 -0.78 11.97
C HIS A 6 -7.26 -1.75 11.29
N LEU A 7 -6.86 -2.21 10.11
CA LEU A 7 -7.61 -3.21 9.36
C LEU A 7 -7.06 -4.59 9.68
N ASN A 8 -7.81 -5.39 10.43
CA ASN A 8 -7.40 -6.72 10.87
C ASN A 8 -7.96 -7.79 9.92
N ASP A 9 -7.07 -8.64 9.37
CA ASP A 9 -7.41 -9.75 8.46
C ASP A 9 -8.45 -9.42 7.39
N VAL A 10 -8.27 -8.28 6.72
CA VAL A 10 -9.19 -7.80 5.69
C VAL A 10 -8.95 -8.48 4.34
N ARG A 11 -10.03 -8.72 3.60
CA ARG A 11 -9.99 -9.19 2.22
C ARG A 11 -10.80 -8.28 1.32
N ALA A 12 -10.28 -8.05 0.12
CA ALA A 12 -10.93 -7.21 -0.88
C ALA A 12 -11.03 -7.92 -2.22
N ALA A 13 -12.05 -7.56 -3.02
CA ALA A 13 -12.24 -8.03 -4.37
C ALA A 13 -12.57 -6.84 -5.29
N VAL A 14 -12.07 -6.89 -6.53
CA VAL A 14 -12.40 -5.88 -7.54
C VAL A 14 -13.62 -6.38 -8.34
N PRO A 15 -14.71 -5.60 -8.43
CA PRO A 15 -15.85 -5.95 -9.29
C PRO A 15 -15.42 -5.98 -10.77
N LEU A 16 -15.96 -6.92 -11.54
CA LEU A 16 -15.64 -7.06 -12.98
C LEU A 16 -16.20 -5.90 -13.82
N PHE A 17 -17.28 -5.27 -13.36
CA PHE A 17 -17.93 -4.14 -14.02
C PHE A 17 -18.12 -3.01 -13.02
N THR A 18 -17.60 -1.83 -13.35
CA THR A 18 -17.66 -0.67 -12.46
C THR A 18 -18.13 0.53 -13.27
N ARG A 19 -19.43 0.82 -13.23
CA ARG A 19 -20.00 2.02 -13.88
C ARG A 19 -19.79 3.29 -13.07
N ASP A 20 -19.53 3.16 -11.76
CA ASP A 20 -19.59 4.28 -10.81
C ASP A 20 -18.27 4.58 -10.08
N LEU A 21 -17.13 4.01 -10.50
CA LEU A 21 -15.82 4.34 -9.92
C LEU A 21 -15.28 5.65 -10.52
N SER A 22 -15.93 6.77 -10.18
CA SER A 22 -15.57 8.09 -10.71
C SER A 22 -14.51 8.84 -9.88
N TYR A 23 -14.11 8.33 -8.71
CA TYR A 23 -13.26 9.08 -7.78
C TYR A 23 -11.88 8.44 -7.52
N ILE A 24 -11.69 7.21 -7.96
CA ILE A 24 -10.52 6.39 -7.65
C ILE A 24 -9.82 6.05 -8.94
N ASN A 25 -8.55 6.46 -9.09
CA ASN A 25 -7.76 6.16 -10.28
C ASN A 25 -7.74 4.63 -10.51
N GLN A 26 -8.39 4.17 -11.60
CA GLN A 26 -8.58 2.75 -11.89
C GLN A 26 -7.26 1.95 -11.90
N ALA A 27 -6.14 2.62 -12.16
CA ALA A 27 -4.81 2.00 -12.22
C ALA A 27 -4.36 1.39 -10.88
N LEU A 28 -4.71 2.01 -9.74
CA LEU A 28 -4.21 1.57 -8.42
C LEU A 28 -5.14 0.62 -7.69
N ILE A 29 -6.40 0.51 -8.09
CA ILE A 29 -7.39 -0.35 -7.43
C ILE A 29 -6.91 -1.81 -7.36
N ARG A 30 -6.43 -2.35 -8.48
CA ARG A 30 -5.93 -3.74 -8.53
C ARG A 30 -4.68 -3.93 -7.66
N PRO A 31 -3.64 -3.08 -7.74
CA PRO A 31 -2.52 -3.09 -6.81
C PRO A 31 -2.92 -2.99 -5.33
N ILE A 32 -3.87 -2.12 -4.99
CA ILE A 32 -4.36 -1.94 -3.61
C ILE A 32 -5.05 -3.21 -3.12
N VAL A 33 -5.96 -3.79 -3.92
CA VAL A 33 -6.61 -5.06 -3.57
C VAL A 33 -5.60 -6.20 -3.42
N ALA A 34 -4.61 -6.29 -4.31
CA ALA A 34 -3.53 -7.26 -4.18
C ALA A 34 -2.71 -7.05 -2.90
N TYR A 35 -2.41 -5.79 -2.55
CA TYR A 35 -1.72 -5.46 -1.31
C TYR A 35 -2.52 -5.86 -0.07
N ILE A 36 -3.81 -5.52 -0.03
CA ILE A 36 -4.73 -5.92 1.05
C ILE A 36 -4.69 -7.43 1.25
N ASN A 37 -4.92 -8.19 0.18
CA ASN A 37 -4.96 -9.65 0.24
C ASN A 37 -3.59 -10.30 0.52
N SER A 38 -2.48 -9.59 0.26
CA SER A 38 -1.13 -10.09 0.57
C SER A 38 -0.78 -9.99 2.07
N ARG A 39 -1.49 -9.14 2.83
CA ARG A 39 -1.27 -8.91 4.25
C ARG A 39 -2.20 -9.81 5.07
N LYS A 40 -1.62 -10.75 5.81
CA LYS A 40 -2.37 -11.73 6.64
C LYS A 40 -2.53 -11.33 8.12
N THR A 41 -2.05 -10.16 8.52
CA THR A 41 -2.04 -9.72 9.93
C THR A 41 -2.94 -8.51 10.12
N PHE A 42 -2.36 -7.31 10.06
CA PHE A 42 -3.08 -6.06 10.10
C PHE A 42 -2.44 -5.05 9.15
N ILE A 43 -3.25 -4.12 8.65
CA ILE A 43 -2.80 -2.99 7.84
C ILE A 43 -3.04 -1.71 8.65
N PRO A 44 -1.97 -1.04 9.12
CA PRO A 44 -2.12 0.23 9.80
C PRO A 44 -2.28 1.36 8.77
N ILE A 45 -3.41 2.03 8.81
CA ILE A 45 -3.69 3.21 7.99
C ILE A 45 -3.62 4.42 8.91
N ASN A 46 -2.72 5.35 8.60
CA ASN A 46 -2.57 6.61 9.30
C ASN A 46 -2.99 7.74 8.35
N CYS A 47 -4.07 8.44 8.70
CA CYS A 47 -4.62 9.53 7.91
C CYS A 47 -4.66 10.80 8.76
N ARG A 48 -4.41 11.94 8.13
CA ARG A 48 -4.54 13.26 8.77
C ARG A 48 -5.52 14.09 7.97
N ILE A 49 -6.68 14.33 8.55
CA ILE A 49 -7.75 15.10 7.91
C ILE A 49 -7.70 16.54 8.41
N VAL A 50 -7.70 17.51 7.49
CA VAL A 50 -7.74 18.93 7.81
C VAL A 50 -9.07 19.49 7.33
N LYS A 51 -9.93 19.86 8.28
CA LYS A 51 -11.27 20.40 8.00
C LYS A 51 -11.55 21.58 8.91
N LYS A 52 -12.25 22.61 8.41
CA LYS A 52 -12.52 23.82 9.17
C LYS A 52 -13.63 23.57 10.19
N ALA A 53 -13.52 24.15 11.39
CA ALA A 53 -14.48 23.92 12.47
C ALA A 53 -15.92 24.32 12.11
N HIS A 54 -16.12 25.37 11.31
CA HIS A 54 -17.45 25.82 10.89
C HIS A 54 -18.14 24.88 9.89
N GLU A 55 -17.41 24.00 9.21
CA GLU A 55 -18.01 22.99 8.31
C GLU A 55 -18.72 21.89 9.09
N PHE A 56 -18.52 21.83 10.41
CA PHE A 56 -19.24 20.93 11.31
C PHE A 56 -20.52 21.57 11.89
N ASP A 57 -20.76 22.86 11.68
CA ASP A 57 -21.91 23.53 12.27
C ASP A 57 -23.22 23.00 11.65
N GLY A 58 -24.16 22.61 12.52
CA GLY A 58 -25.41 21.95 12.11
C GLY A 58 -25.28 20.50 11.63
N SER A 59 -24.07 19.93 11.55
CA SER A 59 -23.87 18.53 11.18
C SER A 59 -24.09 17.61 12.38
N TRP A 60 -24.85 16.53 12.19
CA TRP A 60 -25.02 15.48 13.20
C TRP A 60 -24.23 14.22 12.86
N THR A 61 -23.93 14.02 11.57
CA THR A 61 -23.17 12.87 11.08
C THR A 61 -21.92 13.30 10.30
N ILE A 62 -20.98 12.36 10.14
CA ILE A 62 -19.78 12.55 9.31
C ILE A 62 -20.10 12.75 7.83
N TYR A 63 -21.29 12.35 7.40
CA TYR A 63 -21.75 12.53 6.03
C TYR A 63 -22.24 13.96 5.80
N ASP A 64 -22.95 14.54 6.77
CA ASP A 64 -23.53 15.89 6.63
C ASP A 64 -22.47 16.97 6.50
N CYS A 65 -21.34 16.81 7.20
CA CYS A 65 -20.21 17.73 7.09
C CYS A 65 -19.26 17.40 5.93
N GLY A 66 -19.46 16.30 5.20
CA GLY A 66 -18.53 15.86 4.16
C GLY A 66 -17.20 15.28 4.68
N LEU A 67 -17.14 14.90 5.97
CA LEU A 67 -15.94 14.34 6.57
C LEU A 67 -15.65 12.92 6.04
N MET A 68 -16.68 12.19 5.62
CA MET A 68 -16.53 10.84 5.06
C MET A 68 -15.75 10.86 3.74
N GLU A 69 -16.03 11.85 2.88
CA GLU A 69 -15.35 12.07 1.61
C GLU A 69 -13.87 12.37 1.86
N ASP A 70 -13.59 13.32 2.75
CA ASP A 70 -12.22 13.70 3.15
C ASP A 70 -11.46 12.48 3.73
N LEU A 71 -12.12 11.71 4.60
CA LEU A 71 -11.55 10.49 5.17
C LEU A 71 -11.26 9.43 4.09
N SER A 72 -12.17 9.24 3.15
CA SER A 72 -12.03 8.25 2.09
C SER A 72 -10.87 8.59 1.14
N ALA A 73 -10.69 9.87 0.83
CA ALA A 73 -9.58 10.37 0.00
C ALA A 73 -8.22 10.17 0.69
N GLU A 74 -8.11 10.60 1.95
CA GLU A 74 -6.87 10.42 2.74
C GLU A 74 -6.53 8.95 2.97
N THR A 75 -7.54 8.09 3.15
CA THR A 75 -7.37 6.64 3.26
C THR A 75 -6.83 6.05 1.96
N TYR A 76 -7.38 6.49 0.82
CA TYR A 76 -6.92 6.05 -0.48
C TYR A 76 -5.46 6.45 -0.75
N ASP A 77 -5.09 7.69 -0.44
CA ASP A 77 -3.71 8.16 -0.60
C ASP A 77 -2.73 7.41 0.31
N ALA A 78 -3.13 7.09 1.54
CA ALA A 78 -2.35 6.23 2.42
C ALA A 78 -2.12 4.84 1.80
N PHE A 79 -3.16 4.22 1.22
CA PHE A 79 -3.01 2.95 0.50
C PHE A 79 -2.12 3.06 -0.73
N ALA A 80 -2.28 4.12 -1.53
CA ALA A 80 -1.48 4.35 -2.72
C ALA A 80 0.01 4.44 -2.37
N LYS A 81 0.35 5.16 -1.28
CA LYS A 81 1.71 5.26 -0.76
C LYS A 81 2.24 3.89 -0.29
N ASP A 82 1.47 3.16 0.50
CA ASP A 82 1.85 1.84 1.01
C ASP A 82 2.13 0.81 -0.10
N VAL A 83 1.30 0.82 -1.14
CA VAL A 83 1.44 -0.05 -2.31
C VAL A 83 2.68 0.31 -3.11
N THR A 84 2.87 1.59 -3.41
CA THR A 84 4.03 2.05 -4.19
C THR A 84 5.34 1.77 -3.46
N ASP A 85 5.39 2.01 -2.14
CA ASP A 85 6.54 1.67 -1.31
C ASP A 85 6.80 0.16 -1.26
N SER A 86 5.74 -0.65 -1.15
CA SER A 86 5.86 -2.11 -1.17
C SER A 86 6.43 -2.63 -2.50
N GLN A 87 5.96 -2.08 -3.63
CA GLN A 87 6.49 -2.41 -4.95
C GLN A 87 7.95 -1.96 -5.11
N ALA A 88 8.29 -0.76 -4.64
CA ALA A 88 9.66 -0.24 -4.68
C ALA A 88 10.61 -1.11 -3.86
N ARG A 89 10.20 -1.53 -2.64
CA ARG A 89 10.96 -2.47 -1.81
C ARG A 89 11.18 -3.80 -2.53
N MET A 90 10.13 -4.39 -3.09
CA MET A 90 10.22 -5.65 -3.82
C MET A 90 11.20 -5.56 -5.00
N ARG A 91 11.17 -4.45 -5.76
CA ARG A 91 12.13 -4.21 -6.86
C ARG A 91 13.57 -4.12 -6.35
N ARG A 92 13.80 -3.44 -5.22
CA ARG A 92 15.12 -3.36 -4.58
C ARG A 92 15.60 -4.72 -4.11
N PHE A 93 14.75 -5.52 -3.47
CA PHE A 93 15.09 -6.89 -3.06
C PHE A 93 15.46 -7.78 -4.24
N LYS A 94 14.74 -7.71 -5.37
CA LYS A 94 15.09 -8.46 -6.57
C LYS A 94 16.46 -8.07 -7.13
N LYS A 95 16.76 -6.77 -7.17
CA LYS A 95 18.08 -6.28 -7.62
C LYS A 95 19.18 -6.84 -6.72
N VAL A 96 19.07 -6.64 -5.41
CA VAL A 96 20.10 -7.11 -4.46
C VAL A 96 20.21 -8.64 -4.51
N GLY A 97 19.10 -9.36 -4.60
CA GLY A 97 19.10 -10.82 -4.72
C GLY A 97 19.89 -11.33 -5.93
N ILE A 98 19.70 -10.72 -7.11
CA ILE A 98 20.48 -11.06 -8.31
C ILE A 98 21.97 -10.79 -8.09
N TRP A 99 22.32 -9.65 -7.51
CA TRP A 99 23.71 -9.31 -7.19
C TRP A 99 24.34 -10.28 -6.18
N SER A 100 23.60 -10.65 -5.11
CA SER A 100 24.07 -11.59 -4.09
C SER A 100 24.26 -13.01 -4.65
N ILE A 101 23.36 -13.48 -5.52
CA ILE A 101 23.50 -14.79 -6.18
C ILE A 101 24.74 -14.78 -7.09
N SER A 102 24.92 -13.72 -7.87
CA SER A 102 26.11 -13.58 -8.74
C SER A 102 27.40 -13.62 -7.93
N LEU A 103 27.45 -12.91 -6.79
CA LEU A 103 28.61 -12.90 -5.90
C LEU A 103 28.88 -14.27 -5.27
N ALA A 104 27.83 -14.99 -4.84
CA ALA A 104 27.97 -16.33 -4.28
C ALA A 104 28.51 -17.33 -5.31
N LEU A 105 28.04 -17.26 -6.56
CA LEU A 105 28.57 -18.06 -7.66
C LEU A 105 30.04 -17.77 -7.92
N GLN A 106 30.44 -16.49 -7.97
CA GLN A 106 31.84 -16.10 -8.13
C GLN A 106 32.72 -16.63 -6.99
N ALA A 107 32.26 -16.54 -5.74
CA ALA A 107 32.98 -17.09 -4.58
C ALA A 107 33.14 -18.62 -4.65
N LEU A 108 32.11 -19.34 -5.09
CA LEU A 108 32.18 -20.79 -5.32
C LEU A 108 33.20 -21.13 -6.40
N PHE A 109 33.17 -20.45 -7.55
CA PHE A 109 34.15 -20.67 -8.61
C PHE A 109 35.58 -20.34 -8.16
N MET A 110 35.78 -19.25 -7.42
CA MET A 110 37.11 -18.90 -6.87
C MET A 110 37.62 -19.98 -5.91
N THR A 111 36.76 -20.50 -5.04
CA THR A 111 37.12 -21.56 -4.08
C THR A 111 37.46 -22.87 -4.80
N MET A 112 36.69 -23.24 -5.84
CA MET A 112 36.99 -24.40 -6.68
C MET A 112 38.27 -24.23 -7.51
N SER A 113 38.57 -23.01 -7.98
CA SER A 113 39.81 -22.71 -8.71
C SER A 113 41.05 -22.66 -7.81
N GLY A 114 40.89 -22.33 -6.51
CA GLY A 114 41.96 -22.32 -5.52
C GLY A 114 42.30 -23.70 -4.95
N SER A 115 41.44 -24.71 -5.11
CA SER A 115 41.70 -26.09 -4.68
C SER A 115 42.31 -26.99 -5.78
N VAL A 116 42.57 -26.46 -6.98
CA VAL A 116 43.13 -27.19 -8.14
C VAL A 116 44.54 -26.72 -8.52
N ALA A 117 45.26 -26.05 -7.61
CA ALA A 117 46.69 -25.74 -7.72
C ALA A 117 47.49 -26.48 -6.64
#